data_AF-A0A932MDH0-F1
#
_entry.id   AF-A0A932MDH0-F1
#
_cell.length_a   1.000
_cell.length_b   1.000
_cell.length_c   1.000
_cell.angle_alpha   90.00
_cell.angle_beta   90.00
_cell.angle_gamma   90.00
#
_symmetry.space_group_name_H-M   'P 1'
#
loop_
_entity.id
_entity.type
_entity.pdbx_description
1 polymer ?
#
loop_
_entity_poly.entity_id
_entity_poly.type
_entity_poly.pdbx_seq_one_letter_code
_entity_poly.pdbx_strand_id
1 'polypeptide(L)'
;DPSADRHRLAAPLKTRLEQAPPTGAVERLAVEFTAFAPGTTELQLFARDAESAARAGRRQALRAAVHEIKTRLKRSTLYHVIEVHPWSRLPERRYALIDYEP
;
A
#
# COMPACT_ATOMS: atom_id res chain seq x y z
N ASP A 1 10.62 21.93 -20.04
CA ASP A 1 11.70 21.68 -19.08
C ASP A 1 11.20 20.66 -18.06
N PRO A 2 11.84 19.49 -17.90
CA PRO A 2 11.42 18.48 -16.92
C PRO A 2 11.55 19.03 -15.50
N SER A 3 10.59 18.72 -14.63
CA SER A 3 10.58 19.22 -13.26
C SER A 3 9.95 18.21 -12.31
N ALA A 4 10.47 18.15 -11.09
CA ALA A 4 9.85 17.44 -9.96
C ALA A 4 9.14 18.41 -9.01
N ASP A 5 9.12 19.72 -9.31
CA ASP A 5 8.46 20.71 -8.46
C ASP A 5 6.93 20.54 -8.52
N ARG A 6 6.32 20.40 -7.34
CA ARG A 6 4.89 20.13 -7.21
C ARG A 6 4.02 21.21 -7.86
N HIS A 7 4.38 22.48 -7.71
CA HIS A 7 3.59 23.58 -8.27
C HIS A 7 3.67 23.57 -9.80
N ARG A 8 4.85 23.33 -10.35
CA ARG A 8 5.06 23.18 -11.79
C ARG A 8 4.35 21.96 -12.38
N LEU A 9 4.30 20.83 -11.66
CA LEU A 9 3.59 19.63 -12.09
C LEU A 9 2.05 19.79 -12.05
N ALA A 10 1.53 20.50 -11.05
CA ALA A 10 0.09 20.68 -10.87
C ALA A 10 -0.50 21.79 -11.77
N ALA A 11 0.30 22.80 -12.17
CA ALA A 11 -0.17 23.94 -12.94
C ALA A 11 -0.86 23.54 -14.27
N PRO A 12 -0.30 22.66 -15.12
CA PRO A 12 -0.96 22.22 -16.34
C PRO A 12 -2.29 21.49 -16.09
N LEU A 13 -2.36 20.66 -15.05
CA LEU A 13 -3.60 19.96 -14.68
C LEU A 13 -4.69 20.96 -14.27
N LYS A 14 -4.34 21.95 -13.45
CA LYS A 14 -5.26 23.01 -13.02
C LYS A 14 -5.79 23.79 -14.23
N THR A 15 -4.90 24.24 -15.11
CA THR A 15 -5.29 24.96 -16.33
C THR A 15 -6.22 24.13 -17.21
N ARG A 16 -5.98 22.82 -17.35
CA ARG A 16 -6.88 21.95 -18.13
C ARG A 16 -8.26 21.79 -17.50
N LEU A 17 -8.34 21.64 -16.18
CA LEU A 17 -9.61 21.56 -15.46
C LEU A 17 -10.39 22.88 -15.53
N GLU A 18 -9.71 24.02 -15.56
CA GLU A 18 -10.35 25.34 -15.73
C GLU A 18 -10.86 25.55 -17.17
N GLN A 19 -10.08 25.11 -18.17
CA GLN A 19 -10.47 25.23 -19.58
C GLN A 19 -11.59 24.28 -19.98
N ALA A 20 -11.61 23.08 -19.39
CA ALA A 20 -12.61 22.05 -19.66
C ALA A 20 -13.12 21.48 -18.33
N PRO A 21 -13.99 22.23 -17.63
CA PRO A 21 -14.52 21.79 -16.36
C PRO A 21 -15.34 20.50 -16.55
N PRO A 22 -15.19 19.51 -15.65
CA PRO A 22 -16.05 18.34 -15.65
C PRO A 22 -17.51 18.76 -15.54
N THR A 23 -18.38 18.15 -16.33
CA THR A 23 -19.83 18.43 -16.35
C THR A 23 -20.56 17.87 -15.13
N GLY A 24 -19.86 17.16 -14.24
CA GLY A 24 -20.40 16.55 -13.04
C GLY A 24 -19.29 16.06 -12.11
N ALA A 25 -19.67 15.29 -11.08
CA ALA A 25 -18.72 14.75 -10.13
C ALA A 25 -17.70 13.81 -10.81
N VAL A 26 -16.42 14.01 -10.49
CA VAL A 26 -15.34 13.17 -11.02
C VAL A 26 -15.17 11.95 -10.12
N GLU A 27 -15.56 10.77 -10.62
CA GLU A 27 -15.38 9.50 -9.89
C GLU A 27 -13.97 8.91 -10.06
N ARG A 28 -13.28 9.29 -11.14
CA ARG A 28 -11.93 8.81 -11.44
C ARG A 28 -11.13 9.85 -12.22
N LEU A 29 -9.91 10.10 -11.77
CA LEU A 29 -8.92 10.93 -12.45
C LEU A 29 -7.63 10.11 -12.62
N ALA A 30 -7.10 10.07 -13.84
CA ALA A 30 -5.82 9.42 -14.16
C ALA A 30 -4.85 10.46 -14.72
N VAL A 31 -3.58 10.36 -14.29
CA VAL A 31 -2.49 11.23 -14.74
C VAL A 31 -1.33 10.32 -15.14
N GLU A 32 -0.83 10.51 -16.35
CA GLU A 32 0.31 9.78 -16.89
C GLU A 32 1.49 10.73 -17.13
N PHE A 33 2.67 10.34 -16.69
CA PHE A 33 3.93 11.05 -16.95
C PHE A 33 4.70 10.28 -18.01
N THR A 34 4.84 10.87 -19.20
CA THR A 34 5.31 10.15 -20.39
C THR A 34 6.80 10.33 -20.68
N ALA A 35 7.46 11.33 -20.09
CA ALA A 35 8.88 11.60 -20.28
C ALA A 35 9.54 11.95 -18.94
N PHE A 36 10.51 11.13 -18.54
CA PHE A 36 11.34 11.40 -17.38
C PHE A 36 12.72 11.88 -17.81
N ALA A 37 13.33 12.75 -17.02
CA ALA A 37 14.70 13.19 -17.27
C ALA A 37 15.68 12.01 -17.16
N PRO A 38 16.80 12.00 -17.93
CA PRO A 38 17.86 11.02 -17.74
C PRO A 38 18.30 10.94 -16.27
N GLY A 39 18.50 9.72 -15.74
CA GLY A 39 18.89 9.47 -14.34
C GLY A 39 17.74 9.25 -13.34
N THR A 40 16.47 9.41 -13.74
CA THR A 40 15.33 9.16 -12.84
C THR A 40 15.00 7.68 -12.64
N THR A 41 15.41 6.81 -13.56
CA THR A 41 15.18 5.35 -13.46
C THR A 41 15.91 4.78 -12.25
N GLU A 42 17.12 5.25 -11.98
CA GLU A 42 17.92 4.86 -10.81
C GLU A 42 17.27 5.35 -9.51
N LEU A 43 16.70 6.55 -9.50
CA LEU A 43 15.95 7.09 -8.35
C LEU A 43 14.68 6.28 -8.02
N GLN A 44 13.98 5.75 -9.04
CA GLN A 44 12.83 4.86 -8.81
C GLN A 44 13.24 3.52 -8.19
N LEU A 45 14.43 3.00 -8.51
CA LEU A 45 14.97 1.79 -7.88
C LEU A 45 15.21 2.04 -6.39
N PHE A 46 15.87 3.15 -6.04
CA PHE A 46 16.07 3.52 -4.63
C PHE A 46 14.77 3.79 -3.88
N ALA A 47 13.76 4.38 -4.52
CA ALA A 47 12.45 4.58 -3.90
C ALA A 47 11.74 3.25 -3.62
N ARG A 48 11.79 2.29 -4.55
CA ARG A 48 11.27 0.93 -4.34
C ARG A 48 12.03 0.20 -3.23
N ASP A 49 13.34 0.38 -3.16
CA ASP A 49 14.17 -0.21 -2.11
C ASP A 49 13.87 0.42 -0.75
N ALA A 50 13.68 1.74 -0.67
CA ALA A 50 13.30 2.43 0.55
C ALA A 50 11.90 2.01 1.04
N GLU A 51 10.91 1.88 0.14
CA GLU A 51 9.59 1.36 0.48
C GLU A 51 9.63 -0.11 0.90
N SER A 52 10.45 -0.91 0.23
CA SER A 52 10.67 -2.32 0.56
C SER A 52 11.34 -2.48 1.93
N ALA A 53 12.36 -1.66 2.22
CA ALA A 53 13.05 -1.58 3.49
C ALA A 53 12.11 -1.08 4.60
N ALA A 54 11.30 -0.06 4.35
CA ALA A 54 10.29 0.41 5.30
C ALA A 54 9.22 -0.65 5.58
N ARG A 55 8.78 -1.40 4.55
CA ARG A 55 7.90 -2.56 4.72
C ARG A 55 8.57 -3.69 5.52
N ALA A 56 9.85 -3.97 5.28
CA ALA A 56 10.62 -4.94 6.05
C ALA A 56 10.78 -4.53 7.52
N GLY A 57 11.12 -3.27 7.78
CA GLY A 57 11.23 -2.72 9.13
C GLY A 57 9.89 -2.78 9.90
N ARG A 58 8.78 -2.42 9.25
CA ARG A 58 7.43 -2.55 9.84
C ARG A 58 7.06 -3.99 10.15
N ARG A 59 7.37 -4.94 9.25
CA ARG A 59 7.16 -6.37 9.52
C ARG A 59 7.98 -6.82 10.72
N GLN A 60 9.26 -6.47 10.79
CA GLN A 60 10.13 -6.86 11.90
C GLN A 60 9.65 -6.29 13.25
N ALA A 61 9.21 -5.02 13.26
CA ALA A 61 8.62 -4.41 14.45
C ALA A 61 7.33 -5.12 14.89
N LEU A 62 6.47 -5.50 13.93
CA LEU A 62 5.27 -6.27 14.21
C LEU A 62 5.61 -7.65 14.81
N ARG A 63 6.60 -8.36 14.25
CA ARG A 63 7.05 -9.66 14.77
C ARG A 63 7.52 -9.54 16.23
N ALA A 64 8.33 -8.52 16.52
CA ALA A 64 8.82 -8.26 17.88
C ALA A 64 7.66 -7.99 18.84
N ALA A 65 6.71 -7.13 18.46
CA ALA A 65 5.54 -6.81 19.28
C ALA A 65 4.64 -8.04 19.51
N VAL A 66 4.39 -8.86 18.49
CA VAL A 66 3.64 -10.14 18.63
C VAL A 66 4.32 -11.04 19.64
N HIS A 67 5.64 -11.18 19.54
CA HIS A 67 6.42 -12.03 20.45
C HIS A 67 6.35 -11.54 21.89
N GLU A 68 6.47 -10.23 22.11
CA GLU A 68 6.35 -9.61 23.43
C GLU A 68 4.96 -9.84 24.04
N ILE A 69 3.90 -9.65 23.24
CA ILE A 69 2.52 -9.87 23.68
C ILE A 69 2.29 -11.35 24.03
N LYS A 70 2.72 -12.29 23.17
CA LYS A 70 2.59 -13.74 23.41
C LYS A 70 3.32 -14.15 24.68
N THR A 71 4.52 -13.60 24.92
CA THR A 71 5.31 -13.86 26.13
C THR A 71 4.61 -13.32 27.37
N ARG A 72 4.12 -12.08 27.33
CA ARG A 72 3.49 -11.42 28.48
C ARG A 72 2.13 -12.01 28.83
N LEU A 73 1.30 -12.31 27.84
CA LEU A 73 -0.07 -12.79 28.03
C LEU A 73 -0.20 -14.32 28.04
N LYS A 74 0.88 -15.04 27.71
CA LYS A 74 0.93 -16.51 27.58
C LYS A 74 -0.10 -17.09 26.61
N ARG A 75 -0.64 -16.26 25.71
CA ARG A 75 -1.61 -16.63 24.66
C ARG A 75 -1.42 -15.76 23.43
N SER A 76 -1.72 -16.32 22.25
CA SER A 76 -1.78 -15.55 21.02
C SER A 76 -2.99 -14.61 21.04
N THR A 77 -2.81 -13.36 20.63
CA THR A 77 -3.90 -12.37 20.51
C THR A 77 -3.98 -11.75 19.11
N LEU A 78 -3.11 -12.20 18.20
CA LEU A 78 -3.10 -11.84 16.79
C LEU A 78 -3.38 -13.11 15.99
N TYR A 79 -4.23 -12.97 14.98
CA TYR A 79 -4.73 -14.08 14.17
C TYR A 79 -4.74 -13.70 12.68
N HIS A 80 -4.46 -14.67 11.81
CA HIS A 80 -4.72 -14.57 10.37
C HIS A 80 -6.14 -15.02 10.05
N VAL A 81 -6.80 -14.27 9.18
CA VAL A 81 -8.04 -14.71 8.53
C VAL A 81 -7.66 -15.56 7.31
N ILE A 82 -8.05 -16.83 7.30
CA ILE A 82 -7.86 -17.73 6.15
C ILE A 82 -9.20 -18.08 5.54
N GLU A 83 -9.26 -18.18 4.21
CA GLU A 83 -10.43 -18.71 3.52
C GLU A 83 -10.47 -20.24 3.66
N VAL A 84 -11.63 -20.78 3.98
CA VAL A 84 -11.81 -22.22 4.21
C VAL A 84 -12.52 -22.84 3.01
N HIS A 85 -11.87 -23.82 2.38
CA HIS A 85 -12.44 -24.52 1.23
C HIS A 85 -13.69 -25.35 1.59
N PRO A 86 -14.62 -25.55 0.63
CA PRO A 86 -15.98 -26.05 0.88
C PRO A 86 -16.10 -27.50 1.38
N TRP A 87 -15.00 -28.25 1.35
CA TRP A 87 -14.93 -29.64 1.87
C TRP A 87 -14.64 -29.69 3.37
N SER A 88 -14.39 -28.53 4.00
CA SER A 88 -14.19 -28.41 5.44
C SER A 88 -15.52 -28.56 6.18
N ARG A 89 -15.52 -29.29 7.30
CA ARG A 89 -16.72 -29.61 8.11
C ARG A 89 -17.31 -28.42 8.89
N LEU A 90 -16.88 -27.19 8.61
CA LEU A 90 -17.37 -25.98 9.28
C LEU A 90 -18.61 -25.45 8.55
N PRO A 91 -19.81 -25.49 9.19
CA PRO A 91 -21.02 -25.01 8.55
C PRO A 91 -20.95 -23.48 8.41
N GLU A 92 -21.08 -23.02 7.17
CA GLU A 92 -21.35 -21.64 6.75
C GLU A 92 -20.56 -20.54 7.49
N ARG A 93 -19.22 -20.66 7.52
CA ARG A 93 -18.31 -19.52 7.67
C ARG A 93 -17.09 -19.73 6.77
N ARG A 94 -17.02 -18.98 5.66
CA ARG A 94 -15.96 -19.08 4.63
C ARG A 94 -14.57 -18.66 5.12
N TYR A 95 -14.46 -18.23 6.38
CA TYR A 95 -13.20 -17.76 6.96
C TYR A 95 -12.96 -18.34 8.35
N ALA A 96 -11.72 -18.70 8.64
CA ALA A 96 -11.26 -19.12 9.96
C ALA A 96 -10.16 -18.19 10.47
N LEU A 97 -10.05 -18.09 11.81
CA LEU A 97 -8.94 -17.41 12.47
C LEU A 97 -7.92 -18.47 12.88
N ILE A 98 -6.68 -18.30 12.44
CA ILE A 98 -5.53 -19.09 12.89
C ILE A 98 -4.55 -18.19 13.61
N ASP A 99 -3.83 -18.70 14.60
CA ASP A 99 -2.80 -17.93 15.30
C ASP A 99 -1.80 -17.33 14.29
N TYR A 100 -1.47 -16.06 14.49
CA TYR A 100 -0.41 -15.40 13.72
C TYR A 100 0.96 -15.90 14.21
N GLU A 101 1.61 -16.74 13.41
CA GLU A 101 3.01 -17.15 13.62
C GLU A 101 3.91 -16.45 12.58
N PRO A 102 4.81 -15.55 13.03
CA PRO A 102 5.60 -14.69 12.14
C PRO A 102 6.69 -15.36 11.31
#